data_AF-A0A2E7FGJ1-F1
#
_entry.id   AF-A0A2E7FGJ1-F1
#
_cell.length_a   1.000
_cell.length_b   1.000
_cell.length_c   1.000
_cell.angle_alpha   90.00
_cell.angle_beta   90.00
_cell.angle_gamma   90.00
#
_symmetry.space_group_name_H-M   'P 1'
#
loop_
_entity.id
_entity.type
_entity.pdbx_description
1 polymer ?
#
loop_
_entity_poly.entity_id
_entity_poly.type
_entity_poly.pdbx_seq_one_letter_code
_entity_poly.pdbx_strand_id
1 'polypeptide(L)'
;MVLAQNRARIGFMDMDRVLENLNDYKDANAALEDKISFWKEEIRNKQTKIDELQQKLDLERPLLTEELIEEREEDIAFEQEELNTYQQKRFGPQGDWLAQKVIFIQPIQDKILEAVKEVAENRKLDYVFDRSAEILVFHSEKKYDISSLVVKYINQKDKKKAREELVESRKQEQNAARQKVLEKRKREMDSIRKAKASEQK
;
A
#
# COMPACT_ATOMS: atom_id res chain seq x y z
N MET A 1 52.16 22.16 -4.52
CA MET A 1 50.70 22.18 -4.30
C MET A 1 50.24 20.74 -4.24
N VAL A 2 49.91 20.20 -3.07
CA VAL A 2 49.44 18.81 -2.94
C VAL A 2 47.95 18.83 -3.29
N LEU A 3 47.58 18.27 -4.44
CA LEU A 3 46.19 17.99 -4.75
C LEU A 3 45.72 16.87 -3.81
N ALA A 4 44.92 17.22 -2.82
CA ALA A 4 44.25 16.22 -1.99
C ALA A 4 43.33 15.39 -2.89
N GLN A 5 43.63 14.10 -3.07
CA GLN A 5 42.67 13.19 -3.68
C GLN A 5 41.48 13.05 -2.72
N ASN A 6 40.36 13.69 -3.07
CA ASN A 6 39.08 13.44 -2.41
C ASN A 6 38.68 11.99 -2.71
N ARG A 7 38.93 11.09 -1.75
CA ARG A 7 38.50 9.70 -1.83
C ARG A 7 37.00 9.66 -1.58
N ALA A 8 36.22 9.36 -2.62
CA ALA A 8 34.78 9.16 -2.49
C ALA A 8 34.48 8.04 -1.47
N ARG A 9 33.55 8.33 -0.56
CA ARG A 9 33.09 7.40 0.47
C ARG A 9 31.81 6.74 -0.02
N ILE A 10 31.90 5.44 -0.27
CA ILE A 10 30.85 4.67 -0.93
C ILE A 10 30.23 3.71 0.08
N GLY A 11 28.89 3.66 0.13
CA GLY A 11 28.12 2.60 0.76
C GLY A 11 27.42 1.74 -0.27
N PHE A 12 27.06 0.54 0.14
CA PHE A 12 26.23 -0.38 -0.61
C PHE A 12 25.03 -0.79 0.22
N MET A 13 23.91 -0.98 -0.44
CA MET A 13 22.69 -1.52 0.14
C MET A 13 22.19 -2.65 -0.76
N ASP A 14 21.46 -3.57 -0.17
CA ASP A 14 20.68 -4.58 -0.86
C ASP A 14 19.21 -4.27 -0.59
N MET A 15 18.51 -3.69 -1.58
CA MET A 15 17.13 -3.24 -1.42
C MET A 15 16.20 -4.41 -1.10
N ASP A 16 16.35 -5.55 -1.79
CA ASP A 16 15.52 -6.73 -1.58
C ASP A 16 15.63 -7.22 -0.14
N ARG A 17 16.86 -7.34 0.38
CA ARG A 17 17.10 -7.69 1.78
C ARG A 17 16.52 -6.67 2.75
N VAL A 18 16.57 -5.37 2.43
CA VAL A 18 15.96 -4.34 3.28
C VAL A 18 14.45 -4.51 3.31
N LEU A 19 13.80 -4.63 2.14
CA LEU A 19 12.36 -4.79 1.99
C LEU A 19 11.84 -6.04 2.74
N GLU A 20 12.50 -7.18 2.57
CA GLU A 20 12.14 -8.44 3.25
C GLU A 20 12.16 -8.36 4.79
N ASN A 21 12.92 -7.41 5.35
CA ASN A 21 13.03 -7.20 6.79
C ASN A 21 12.05 -6.15 7.33
N LEU A 22 11.25 -5.49 6.48
CA LEU A 22 10.23 -4.53 6.88
C LEU A 22 8.87 -5.20 6.97
N ASN A 23 8.17 -5.03 8.09
CA ASN A 23 6.81 -5.55 8.26
C ASN A 23 5.83 -4.85 7.32
N ASP A 24 5.93 -3.52 7.19
CA ASP A 24 5.11 -2.72 6.27
C ASP A 24 5.14 -3.26 4.84
N TYR A 25 6.31 -3.76 4.39
CA TYR A 25 6.45 -4.37 3.06
C TYR A 25 5.71 -5.70 2.95
N LYS A 26 5.79 -6.55 3.97
CA LYS A 26 5.07 -7.82 4.01
C LYS A 26 3.56 -7.58 3.97
N ASP A 27 3.08 -6.62 4.76
CA ASP A 27 1.66 -6.27 4.82
C ASP A 27 1.17 -5.67 3.50
N ALA A 28 1.95 -4.77 2.89
CA ALA A 28 1.65 -4.18 1.60
C ALA A 28 1.65 -5.22 0.46
N ASN A 29 2.60 -6.17 0.49
CA ASN A 29 2.66 -7.25 -0.49
C ASN A 29 1.47 -8.21 -0.33
N ALA A 30 1.10 -8.57 0.91
CA ALA A 30 -0.08 -9.38 1.18
C ALA A 30 -1.36 -8.69 0.66
N ALA A 31 -1.52 -7.38 0.92
CA ALA A 31 -2.67 -6.62 0.42
C ALA A 31 -2.73 -6.58 -1.12
N LEU A 32 -1.59 -6.48 -1.80
CA LEU A 32 -1.50 -6.56 -3.25
C LEU A 32 -1.88 -7.96 -3.77
N GLU A 33 -1.36 -9.01 -3.13
CA GLU A 33 -1.67 -10.41 -3.46
C GLU A 33 -3.15 -10.72 -3.27
N ASP A 34 -3.79 -10.21 -2.23
CA ASP A 34 -5.23 -10.33 -2.00
C ASP A 34 -6.03 -9.68 -3.15
N LYS A 35 -5.64 -8.48 -3.60
CA LYS A 35 -6.29 -7.81 -4.75
C LYS A 35 -6.12 -8.59 -6.04
N ILE A 36 -4.93 -9.10 -6.30
CA ILE A 36 -4.65 -9.91 -7.48
C ILE A 36 -5.47 -11.20 -7.45
N SER A 37 -5.52 -11.86 -6.29
CA SER A 37 -6.29 -13.10 -6.09
C SER A 37 -7.77 -12.86 -6.29
N PHE A 38 -8.31 -11.77 -5.75
CA PHE A 38 -9.69 -11.35 -5.99
C PHE A 38 -9.98 -11.18 -7.48
N TRP A 39 -9.15 -10.47 -8.24
CA TRP A 39 -9.37 -10.32 -9.68
C TRP A 39 -9.26 -11.62 -10.47
N LYS A 40 -8.36 -12.52 -10.06
CA LYS A 40 -8.25 -13.87 -10.65
C LYS A 40 -9.51 -14.68 -10.40
N GLU A 41 -10.11 -14.55 -9.21
CA GLU A 41 -11.38 -15.21 -8.89
C GLU A 41 -12.52 -14.68 -9.76
N GLU A 42 -12.63 -13.37 -9.92
CA GLU A 42 -13.63 -12.74 -10.79
C GLU A 42 -13.49 -13.20 -12.25
N ILE A 43 -12.26 -13.31 -12.75
CA ILE A 43 -11.97 -13.86 -14.08
C ILE A 43 -12.42 -15.32 -14.18
N ARG A 44 -12.10 -16.14 -13.17
CA ARG A 44 -12.49 -17.56 -13.16
C ARG A 44 -14.01 -17.70 -13.17
N ASN A 45 -14.72 -16.95 -12.33
CA ASN A 45 -16.17 -17.01 -12.25
C ASN A 45 -16.83 -16.61 -13.58
N LYS A 46 -16.32 -15.57 -14.25
CA LYS A 46 -16.78 -15.16 -15.58
C LYS A 46 -16.52 -16.22 -16.64
N GLN A 47 -15.32 -16.82 -16.63
CA GLN A 47 -14.99 -17.89 -17.57
C GLN A 47 -15.90 -19.11 -17.37
N THR A 48 -16.12 -19.56 -16.13
CA THR A 48 -17.04 -20.66 -15.82
C THR A 48 -18.44 -20.40 -16.36
N LYS A 49 -18.96 -19.17 -16.21
CA LYS A 49 -20.28 -18.80 -16.74
C LYS A 49 -20.31 -18.88 -18.28
N ILE A 50 -19.26 -18.42 -18.96
CA ILE A 50 -19.15 -18.53 -20.43
C ILE A 50 -19.13 -20.00 -20.86
N ASP A 51 -18.34 -20.84 -20.18
CA ASP A 51 -18.24 -22.28 -20.46
C ASP A 51 -19.59 -22.98 -20.28
N GLU A 52 -20.35 -22.62 -19.24
CA GLU A 52 -21.72 -23.13 -19.01
C GLU A 52 -22.69 -22.71 -20.12
N LEU A 53 -22.61 -21.46 -20.60
CA LEU A 53 -23.44 -20.98 -21.71
C LEU A 53 -23.13 -21.72 -23.01
N GLN A 54 -21.84 -21.94 -23.31
CA GLN A 54 -21.39 -22.70 -24.48
C GLN A 54 -21.89 -24.15 -24.41
N GLN A 55 -21.69 -24.82 -23.27
CA GLN A 55 -22.16 -26.19 -23.09
C GLN A 55 -23.68 -26.31 -23.23
N LYS A 56 -24.43 -25.34 -22.69
CA LYS A 56 -25.88 -25.29 -22.82
C LYS A 56 -26.31 -25.11 -24.28
N LEU A 57 -25.66 -24.21 -25.02
CA LEU A 57 -25.93 -24.01 -26.44
C LEU A 57 -25.67 -25.30 -27.22
N ASP A 58 -24.55 -25.98 -27.00
CA ASP A 58 -24.20 -27.22 -27.69
C ASP A 58 -25.24 -28.34 -27.47
N LEU A 59 -25.75 -28.47 -26.25
CA LEU A 59 -26.79 -29.45 -25.90
C LEU A 59 -28.15 -29.11 -26.52
N GLU A 60 -28.52 -27.83 -26.53
CA GLU A 60 -29.81 -27.36 -27.02
C GLU A 60 -29.83 -27.14 -28.54
N ARG A 61 -28.67 -27.02 -29.19
CA ARG A 61 -28.50 -26.70 -30.63
C ARG A 61 -29.43 -27.47 -31.56
N PRO A 62 -29.63 -28.81 -31.43
CA PRO A 62 -30.52 -29.57 -32.32
C PRO A 62 -32.01 -29.18 -32.21
N LEU A 63 -32.38 -28.45 -31.16
CA LEU A 63 -33.75 -28.05 -30.85
C LEU A 63 -34.03 -26.58 -31.17
N LEU A 64 -33.03 -25.82 -31.58
CA LEU A 64 -33.11 -24.37 -31.81
C LEU A 64 -33.23 -24.05 -33.31
N THR A 65 -33.79 -22.88 -33.61
CA THR A 65 -33.75 -22.28 -34.95
C THR A 65 -32.39 -21.60 -35.16
N GLU A 66 -32.02 -21.36 -36.42
CA GLU A 66 -30.75 -20.68 -36.74
C GLU A 66 -30.65 -19.30 -36.09
N GLU A 67 -31.72 -18.50 -36.14
CA GLU A 67 -31.79 -17.16 -35.52
C GLU A 67 -31.53 -17.20 -34.01
N LEU A 68 -32.07 -18.21 -33.29
CA LEU A 68 -31.84 -18.38 -31.86
C LEU A 68 -30.43 -18.90 -31.54
N ILE A 69 -29.80 -19.60 -32.47
CA ILE A 69 -28.40 -20.02 -32.33
C ILE A 69 -27.50 -18.80 -32.49
N GLU A 70 -27.70 -18.00 -33.54
CA GLU A 70 -26.94 -16.77 -33.79
C GLU A 70 -27.04 -15.80 -32.61
N GLU A 71 -28.24 -15.53 -32.10
CA GLU A 71 -28.44 -14.66 -30.92
C GLU A 71 -27.62 -15.13 -29.70
N ARG A 72 -27.61 -16.43 -29.42
CA ARG A 72 -26.86 -16.98 -28.28
C ARG A 72 -25.35 -17.00 -28.52
N GLU A 73 -24.90 -17.23 -29.75
CA GLU A 73 -23.49 -17.12 -30.11
C GLU A 73 -22.99 -15.68 -29.95
N GLU A 74 -23.80 -14.68 -30.32
CA GLU A 74 -23.52 -13.27 -30.09
C GLU A 74 -23.45 -12.92 -28.60
N ASP A 75 -24.39 -13.41 -27.77
CA ASP A 75 -24.36 -13.22 -26.32
C ASP A 75 -23.09 -13.80 -25.67
N ILE A 76 -22.70 -15.02 -26.08
CA ILE A 76 -21.47 -15.67 -25.61
C ILE A 76 -20.23 -14.88 -26.05
N ALA A 77 -20.21 -14.41 -27.30
CA ALA A 77 -19.11 -13.61 -27.83
C ALA A 77 -18.98 -12.29 -27.07
N PHE A 78 -20.10 -11.64 -26.73
CA PHE A 78 -20.12 -10.42 -25.94
C PHE A 78 -19.56 -10.65 -24.52
N GLU A 79 -19.99 -11.70 -23.82
CA GLU A 79 -19.45 -12.04 -22.50
C GLU A 79 -17.94 -12.36 -22.54
N GLN A 80 -17.48 -12.99 -23.63
CA GLN A 80 -16.05 -13.25 -23.85
C GLN A 80 -15.25 -11.96 -24.11
N GLU A 81 -15.81 -11.00 -24.85
CA GLU A 81 -15.20 -9.70 -25.06
C GLU A 81 -15.12 -8.90 -23.75
N GLU A 82 -16.17 -8.92 -22.94
CA GLU A 82 -16.20 -8.30 -21.61
C GLU A 82 -15.14 -8.92 -20.68
N LEU A 83 -15.00 -10.25 -20.71
CA LEU A 83 -13.94 -10.93 -19.95
C LEU A 83 -12.55 -10.51 -20.41
N ASN A 84 -12.30 -10.46 -21.72
CA ASN A 84 -11.02 -10.03 -22.28
C ASN A 84 -10.70 -8.57 -21.90
N THR A 85 -11.69 -7.68 -22.02
CA THR A 85 -11.58 -6.28 -21.60
C THR A 85 -11.27 -6.17 -20.11
N TYR A 86 -11.95 -6.96 -19.28
CA TYR A 86 -11.68 -7.02 -17.86
C TYR A 86 -10.25 -7.50 -17.56
N GLN A 87 -9.79 -8.57 -18.21
CA GLN A 87 -8.43 -9.07 -18.06
C GLN A 87 -7.38 -8.03 -18.46
N GLN A 88 -7.57 -7.34 -19.59
CA GLN A 88 -6.65 -6.29 -20.03
C GLN A 88 -6.64 -5.10 -19.08
N LYS A 89 -7.82 -4.70 -18.59
CA LYS A 89 -7.93 -3.65 -17.58
C LYS A 89 -7.21 -4.01 -16.28
N ARG A 90 -7.29 -5.27 -15.82
CA ARG A 90 -6.64 -5.70 -14.58
C ARG A 90 -5.16 -6.01 -14.73
N PHE A 91 -4.77 -6.70 -15.80
CA PHE A 91 -3.47 -7.35 -15.98
C PHE A 91 -2.73 -6.98 -17.27
N GLY A 92 -3.28 -6.11 -18.10
CA GLY A 92 -2.62 -5.62 -19.31
C GLY A 92 -1.38 -4.75 -19.02
N PRO A 93 -0.71 -4.23 -20.06
CA PRO A 93 0.53 -3.44 -19.92
C PRO A 93 0.41 -2.19 -19.05
N GLN A 94 -0.80 -1.61 -18.98
CA GLN A 94 -1.14 -0.49 -18.08
C GLN A 94 -2.27 -0.88 -17.12
N GLY A 95 -2.34 -2.18 -16.78
CA GLY A 95 -3.43 -2.70 -15.96
C GLY A 95 -3.40 -2.18 -14.52
N ASP A 96 -4.55 -2.25 -13.86
CA ASP A 96 -4.75 -1.79 -12.49
C ASP A 96 -3.75 -2.42 -11.50
N TRP A 97 -3.28 -3.65 -11.75
CA TRP A 97 -2.28 -4.31 -10.91
C TRP A 97 -0.99 -3.51 -10.77
N LEU A 98 -0.55 -2.85 -11.84
CA LEU A 98 0.68 -2.06 -11.83
C LEU A 98 0.46 -0.78 -11.00
N ALA A 99 -0.68 -0.14 -11.17
CA ALA A 99 -1.07 1.02 -10.36
C ALA A 99 -1.18 0.67 -8.87
N GLN A 100 -1.79 -0.47 -8.54
CA GLN A 100 -1.86 -0.96 -7.15
C GLN A 100 -0.46 -1.25 -6.59
N LYS A 101 0.42 -1.89 -7.38
CA LYS A 101 1.82 -2.13 -6.97
C LYS A 101 2.53 -0.82 -6.61
N VAL A 102 2.38 0.23 -7.42
CA VAL A 102 2.96 1.55 -7.11
C VAL A 102 2.35 2.10 -5.82
N ILE A 103 1.02 2.10 -5.66
CA ILE A 103 0.35 2.63 -4.46
C ILE A 103 0.82 1.94 -3.17
N PHE A 104 0.96 0.62 -3.19
CA PHE A 104 1.34 -0.15 -2.00
C PHE A 104 2.84 -0.11 -1.71
N ILE A 105 3.69 -0.21 -2.74
CA ILE A 105 5.14 -0.40 -2.56
C ILE A 105 5.91 0.93 -2.55
N GLN A 106 5.48 1.94 -3.30
CA GLN A 106 6.19 3.23 -3.39
C GLN A 106 6.40 3.90 -2.03
N PRO A 107 5.41 3.97 -1.10
CA PRO A 107 5.60 4.63 0.19
C PRO A 107 6.71 3.98 1.03
N ILE A 108 6.89 2.67 0.88
CA ILE A 108 7.94 1.92 1.58
C ILE A 108 9.31 2.23 0.97
N GLN A 109 9.40 2.31 -0.36
CA GLN A 109 10.63 2.73 -1.04
C GLN A 109 11.02 4.15 -0.64
N ASP A 110 10.06 5.07 -0.56
CA ASP A 110 10.30 6.45 -0.12
C ASP A 110 10.84 6.49 1.32
N LYS A 111 10.27 5.66 2.21
CA LYS A 111 10.75 5.49 3.59
C LYS A 111 12.18 4.96 3.65
N ILE A 112 12.52 4.01 2.77
CA ILE A 112 13.89 3.48 2.64
C ILE A 112 14.83 4.58 2.14
N LEU A 113 14.44 5.34 1.11
CA LEU A 113 15.23 6.44 0.58
C LEU A 113 15.52 7.50 1.64
N GLU A 114 14.54 7.84 2.47
CA GLU A 114 14.73 8.75 3.60
C GLU A 114 15.76 8.19 4.61
N ALA A 115 15.62 6.93 5.00
CA ALA A 115 16.55 6.27 5.91
C ALA A 115 17.96 6.15 5.32
N VAL A 116 18.08 5.89 4.02
CA VAL A 116 19.37 5.85 3.31
C VAL A 116 20.06 7.21 3.37
N LYS A 117 19.33 8.31 3.13
CA LYS A 117 19.87 9.67 3.23
C LYS A 117 20.44 9.95 4.62
N GLU A 118 19.71 9.63 5.67
CA GLU A 118 20.17 9.87 7.04
C GLU A 118 21.34 8.96 7.43
N VAL A 119 21.34 7.70 6.99
CA VAL A 119 22.49 6.81 7.21
C VAL A 119 23.71 7.32 6.46
N ALA A 120 23.55 7.80 5.22
CA ALA A 120 24.62 8.39 4.42
C ALA A 120 25.19 9.64 5.10
N GLU A 121 24.36 10.57 5.57
CA GLU A 121 24.80 11.76 6.32
C GLU A 121 25.58 11.39 7.59
N ASN A 122 25.05 10.47 8.39
CA ASN A 122 25.68 10.02 9.64
C ASN A 122 27.02 9.31 9.41
N ARG A 123 27.12 8.53 8.33
CA ARG A 123 28.35 7.82 7.93
C ARG A 123 29.27 8.67 7.07
N LYS A 124 28.84 9.88 6.71
CA LYS A 124 29.50 10.78 5.76
C LYS A 124 29.81 10.05 4.45
N LEU A 125 28.83 9.35 3.89
CA LEU A 125 28.94 8.71 2.58
C LEU A 125 28.57 9.72 1.51
N ASP A 126 29.32 9.71 0.41
CA ASP A 126 29.08 10.56 -0.75
C ASP A 126 28.12 9.86 -1.73
N TYR A 127 28.16 8.52 -1.77
CA TYR A 127 27.32 7.69 -2.62
C TYR A 127 26.83 6.44 -1.89
N VAL A 128 25.61 6.02 -2.21
CA VAL A 128 25.07 4.72 -1.82
C VAL A 128 24.57 4.04 -3.08
N PHE A 129 25.05 2.83 -3.34
CA PHE A 129 24.62 2.00 -4.46
C PHE A 129 23.74 0.87 -3.98
N ASP A 130 22.66 0.63 -4.71
CA ASP A 130 21.88 -0.58 -4.54
C ASP A 130 22.51 -1.73 -5.34
N ARG A 131 22.74 -2.87 -4.69
CA ARG A 131 23.27 -4.09 -5.31
C ARG A 131 22.19 -4.95 -5.97
N SER A 132 20.91 -4.72 -5.65
CA SER A 132 19.80 -5.38 -6.36
C SER A 132 19.49 -4.70 -7.70
N ALA A 133 19.80 -3.42 -7.86
CA ALA A 133 19.96 -2.84 -9.19
C ALA A 133 21.12 -3.55 -9.90
N GLU A 134 21.04 -3.79 -11.21
CA GLU A 134 21.94 -4.61 -12.06
C GLU A 134 23.44 -4.20 -12.11
N ILE A 135 23.97 -3.65 -11.03
CA ILE A 135 25.35 -3.29 -10.81
C ILE A 135 26.14 -4.55 -10.43
N LEU A 136 27.05 -4.94 -11.30
CA LEU A 136 27.95 -6.05 -11.04
C LEU A 136 29.00 -5.67 -9.98
N VAL A 137 28.85 -6.22 -8.76
CA VAL A 137 29.82 -6.06 -7.68
C VAL A 137 30.47 -7.41 -7.38
N PHE A 138 31.72 -7.60 -7.80
CA PHE A 138 32.46 -8.84 -7.52
C PHE A 138 32.83 -9.03 -6.05
N HIS A 139 33.15 -7.94 -5.36
CA HIS A 139 33.54 -7.97 -3.95
C HIS A 139 33.29 -6.63 -3.29
N SER A 140 32.80 -6.65 -2.05
CA SER A 140 32.74 -5.49 -1.17
C SER A 140 32.97 -5.94 0.26
N GLU A 141 33.81 -5.22 0.99
CA GLU A 141 33.93 -5.44 2.43
C GLU A 141 32.60 -5.17 3.15
N LYS A 142 32.31 -5.91 4.22
CA LYS A 142 31.09 -5.77 5.02
C LYS A 142 30.89 -4.37 5.59
N LYS A 143 31.96 -3.63 5.86
CA LYS A 143 31.90 -2.27 6.42
C LYS A 143 31.22 -1.25 5.50
N TYR A 144 31.15 -1.54 4.21
CA TYR A 144 30.47 -0.70 3.23
C TYR A 144 28.99 -1.06 3.06
N ASP A 145 28.54 -2.20 3.58
CA ASP A 145 27.13 -2.59 3.55
C ASP A 145 26.36 -1.85 4.66
N ILE A 146 25.37 -1.06 4.25
CA ILE A 146 24.53 -0.28 5.16
C ILE A 146 23.13 -0.87 5.36
N SER A 147 22.80 -2.00 4.73
CA SER A 147 21.44 -2.57 4.68
C SER A 147 20.84 -2.76 6.09
N SER A 148 21.58 -3.39 6.99
CA SER A 148 21.12 -3.59 8.38
C SER A 148 21.01 -2.28 9.18
N LEU A 149 21.81 -1.26 8.83
CA LEU A 149 21.71 0.05 9.46
C LEU A 149 20.45 0.77 9.02
N VAL A 150 20.12 0.70 7.72
CA VAL A 150 18.89 1.27 7.15
C VAL A 150 17.66 0.65 7.79
N VAL A 151 17.58 -0.69 7.86
CA VAL A 151 16.47 -1.39 8.56
C VAL A 151 16.35 -0.94 10.02
N LYS A 152 17.47 -0.86 10.75
CA LYS A 152 17.47 -0.40 12.14
C LYS A 152 16.98 1.04 12.27
N TYR A 153 17.38 1.90 11.34
CA TYR A 153 16.98 3.31 11.34
C TYR A 153 15.47 3.46 11.11
N ILE A 154 14.93 2.73 10.13
CA ILE A 154 13.48 2.68 9.84
C ILE A 154 12.71 2.24 11.09
N ASN A 155 13.10 1.11 11.69
CA ASN A 155 12.44 0.57 12.89
C ASN A 155 12.50 1.53 14.09
N GLN A 156 13.58 2.31 14.22
CA GLN A 156 13.70 3.33 15.27
C GLN A 156 12.78 4.52 15.02
N LYS A 157 12.69 4.98 13.77
CA LYS A 157 11.76 6.04 13.37
C LYS A 157 10.31 5.64 13.59
N ASP A 158 9.93 4.42 13.25
CA ASP A 158 8.56 3.92 13.46
C ASP A 158 8.19 3.88 14.94
N LYS A 159 9.09 3.36 15.78
CA LYS A 159 8.90 3.36 17.23
C LYS A 159 8.76 4.78 17.79
N LYS A 160 9.51 5.73 17.25
CA LYS A 160 9.43 7.14 17.65
C LYS A 160 8.09 7.76 17.25
N LYS A 161 7.67 7.59 15.98
CA LYS A 161 6.38 8.06 15.47
C LYS A 161 5.21 7.47 16.25
N ALA A 162 5.20 6.15 16.47
CA ALA A 162 4.16 5.48 17.25
C ALA A 162 4.06 6.01 18.69
N ARG A 163 5.21 6.33 19.31
CA ARG A 163 5.23 6.95 20.65
C ARG A 163 4.67 8.38 20.62
N GLU A 164 5.01 9.17 19.60
CA GLU A 164 4.52 10.54 19.43
C GLU A 164 3.01 10.56 19.20
N GLU A 165 2.50 9.67 18.34
CA GLU A 165 1.07 9.49 18.08
C GLU A 165 0.30 9.07 19.33
N LEU A 166 0.84 8.13 20.13
CA LEU A 166 0.23 7.71 21.40
C LEU A 166 0.17 8.85 22.43
N VAL A 167 1.19 9.71 22.46
CA VAL A 167 1.19 10.88 23.35
C VAL A 167 0.14 11.89 22.89
N GLU A 168 0.02 12.10 21.58
CA GLU A 168 -0.93 13.07 21.03
C GLU A 168 -2.38 12.60 21.17
N SER A 169 -2.68 11.32 20.92
CA SER A 169 -4.02 10.76 21.13
C SER A 169 -4.47 10.90 22.59
N ARG A 170 -3.58 10.62 23.56
CA ARG A 170 -3.87 10.83 24.98
C ARG A 170 -4.17 12.29 25.33
N LYS A 171 -3.45 13.24 24.74
CA LYS A 171 -3.75 14.67 24.95
C LYS A 171 -5.12 15.04 24.36
N GLN A 172 -5.44 14.53 23.18
CA GLN A 172 -6.74 14.77 22.54
C GLN A 172 -7.90 14.20 23.38
N GLU A 173 -7.76 12.98 23.90
CA GLU A 173 -8.75 12.37 24.80
C GLU A 173 -8.92 13.19 26.08
N GLN A 174 -7.83 13.62 26.71
CA GLN A 174 -7.87 14.45 27.91
C GLN A 174 -8.55 15.81 27.65
N ASN A 175 -8.24 16.44 26.52
CA ASN A 175 -8.86 17.70 26.12
C ASN A 175 -10.35 17.53 25.84
N ALA A 176 -10.74 16.47 25.13
CA ALA A 176 -12.14 16.15 24.85
C ALA A 176 -12.92 15.86 26.14
N ALA A 177 -12.34 15.11 27.07
CA ALA A 177 -12.93 14.85 28.38
C ALA A 177 -13.11 16.15 29.19
N ARG A 178 -12.08 16.99 29.23
CA ARG A 178 -12.13 18.31 29.89
C ARG A 178 -13.20 19.20 29.28
N GLN A 179 -13.33 19.21 27.95
CA GLN A 179 -14.31 20.02 27.24
C GLN A 179 -15.75 19.54 27.52
N LYS A 180 -15.99 18.23 27.53
CA LYS A 180 -17.28 17.65 27.95
C LYS A 180 -17.66 18.03 29.39
N VAL A 181 -16.71 18.01 30.32
CA VAL A 181 -16.94 18.44 31.71
C VAL A 181 -17.28 19.92 31.79
N LEU A 182 -16.56 20.77 31.05
CA LEU A 182 -16.83 22.21 31.00
C LEU A 182 -18.19 22.53 30.40
N GLU A 183 -18.59 21.84 29.33
CA GLU A 183 -19.93 21.99 28.74
C GLU A 183 -21.04 21.55 29.69
N LYS A 184 -20.86 20.41 30.37
CA LYS A 184 -21.82 19.95 31.38
C LYS A 184 -21.99 20.98 32.49
N ARG A 185 -20.89 21.50 33.04
CA ARG A 185 -20.91 22.56 34.06
C ARG A 185 -21.57 23.84 33.56
N LYS A 186 -21.33 24.27 32.31
CA LYS A 186 -22.00 25.44 31.73
C LYS A 186 -23.52 25.22 31.65
N ARG A 187 -23.96 24.07 31.16
CA ARG A 187 -25.39 23.71 31.08
C ARG A 187 -26.06 23.70 32.46
N GLU A 188 -25.40 23.14 33.47
CA GLU A 188 -25.86 23.16 34.86
C GLU A 188 -25.94 24.58 35.43
N MET A 189 -24.93 25.43 35.18
CA MET A 189 -24.96 26.82 35.63
C MET A 189 -26.06 27.63 34.96
N ASP A 190 -26.30 27.42 33.67
CA ASP A 190 -27.35 28.11 32.92
C ASP A 190 -28.75 27.66 33.37
N SER A 191 -28.95 26.38 33.69
CA SER A 191 -30.22 25.90 34.26
C SER A 191 -30.49 26.49 35.65
N ILE A 192 -29.47 26.54 36.52
CA ILE A 192 -29.58 27.18 37.85
C ILE A 192 -29.92 28.67 37.72
N ARG A 193 -29.28 29.40 36.79
CA ARG A 193 -29.57 30.82 36.56
C ARG A 193 -31.00 31.05 36.09
N LYS A 194 -31.51 30.20 35.18
CA LYS A 194 -32.90 30.28 34.72
C LYS A 194 -33.91 30.01 35.83
N ALA A 195 -33.67 28.99 36.67
CA ALA A 195 -34.53 28.66 37.81
C ALA A 195 -34.60 29.81 38.84
N LYS A 196 -33.45 30.41 39.18
CA LYS A 196 -33.41 31.57 40.09
C LYS A 196 -34.12 32.81 39.55
N ALA A 197 -34.08 33.02 38.23
CA ALA A 197 -34.77 34.15 37.59
C ALA A 197 -36.30 33.96 37.53
N SER A 198 -36.79 32.72 37.55
CA SER A 198 -38.23 32.42 37.63
C SER A 198 -38.80 32.51 39.04
N GLU A 199 -37.99 32.33 40.09
CA GLU A 199 -38.42 32.43 41.49
C GLU A 199 -38.53 33.88 42.00
N GLN A 200 -37.96 34.86 41.27
CA GLN A 200 -37.97 36.29 41.63
C GLN A 200 -39.06 37.11 40.91
N LYS A 201 -39.96 36.47 40.16
CA LYS A 201 -41.14 37.07 39.52
C LYS A 201 -42.41 36.59 40.21
#